data_AF-A0AAV1L0J5-F1
#
_entry.id   AF-A0AAV1L0J5-F1
#
_cell.length_a   1.000
_cell.length_b   1.000
_cell.length_c   1.000
_cell.angle_alpha   90.00
_cell.angle_beta   90.00
_cell.angle_gamma   90.00
#
_symmetry.space_group_name_H-M   'P 1'
#
loop_
_entity.id
_entity.type
_entity.pdbx_description
1 polymer ?
#
loop_
_entity_poly.entity_id
_entity_poly.type
_entity_poly.pdbx_seq_one_letter_code
_entity_poly.pdbx_strand_id
1 'polypeptide(L)'
;MEAAKQILKRFPFDDKDRQALKCLKMLNPTAILYPEIKKKFPSIADLHYFFPKICPNNITELDREWRVLRNVDFSFNQNKAPDIVDFWKHVQELRNGDESQTFPTLCELVKKLLCLPHSSATVERLFLAINIMKTKLRNRISTTAIKGVLHTKSEITDCYSFEATERHMKKFNKNMYDFKNKNECENIEDEAIGNETGK
;
A
#
# COMPACT_ATOMS: atom_id res chain seq x y z
N MET A 1 -36.86 4.32 2.35
CA MET A 1 -36.26 3.63 1.19
C MET A 1 -35.57 4.55 0.18
N GLU A 2 -35.78 5.87 0.20
CA GLU A 2 -35.08 6.80 -0.73
C GLU A 2 -33.58 6.93 -0.45
N ALA A 3 -33.14 6.89 0.81
CA ALA A 3 -31.71 6.89 1.14
C ALA A 3 -30.96 5.72 0.48
N ALA A 4 -31.53 4.51 0.52
CA ALA A 4 -30.94 3.33 -0.12
C ALA A 4 -30.90 3.46 -1.66
N LYS A 5 -31.92 4.05 -2.28
CA LYS A 5 -31.91 4.32 -3.73
C LYS A 5 -30.88 5.37 -4.13
N GLN A 6 -30.70 6.42 -3.34
CA GLN A 6 -29.68 7.45 -3.58
C GLN A 6 -28.26 6.89 -3.39
N ILE A 7 -28.07 6.01 -2.41
CA ILE A 7 -26.82 5.26 -2.24
C ILE A 7 -26.60 4.35 -3.46
N LEU A 8 -27.59 3.57 -3.90
CA LEU A 8 -27.47 2.72 -5.09
C LEU A 8 -27.11 3.52 -6.35
N LYS A 9 -27.71 4.70 -6.53
CA LYS A 9 -27.47 5.59 -7.68
C LYS A 9 -26.09 6.25 -7.66
N ARG A 10 -25.62 6.69 -6.48
CA ARG A 10 -24.29 7.31 -6.31
C ARG A 10 -23.18 6.29 -6.15
N PHE A 11 -23.53 5.07 -5.78
CA PHE A 11 -22.64 3.98 -5.52
C PHE A 11 -23.03 2.81 -6.44
N PRO A 12 -22.69 2.83 -7.75
CA PRO A 12 -23.13 1.81 -8.69
C PRO A 12 -22.42 0.48 -8.40
N PHE A 13 -23.11 -0.48 -7.79
CA PHE A 13 -22.51 -1.76 -7.38
C PHE A 13 -22.14 -2.66 -8.56
N ASP A 14 -22.56 -2.30 -9.77
CA ASP A 14 -22.35 -3.03 -11.01
C ASP A 14 -21.18 -2.50 -11.85
N ASP A 15 -20.53 -1.42 -11.41
CA ASP A 15 -19.37 -0.85 -12.11
C ASP A 15 -18.20 -1.85 -12.17
N LYS A 16 -17.55 -1.90 -13.34
CA LYS A 16 -16.36 -2.73 -13.59
C LYS A 16 -15.29 -2.56 -12.51
N ASP A 17 -15.08 -1.34 -12.02
CA ASP A 17 -14.08 -1.03 -10.99
C ASP A 17 -14.40 -1.68 -9.63
N ARG A 18 -15.68 -1.96 -9.35
CA ARG A 18 -16.09 -2.65 -8.12
C ARG A 18 -16.12 -4.15 -8.27
N GLN A 19 -16.30 -4.64 -9.48
CA GLN A 19 -16.06 -6.04 -9.79
C GLN A 19 -14.57 -6.36 -9.56
N ALA A 20 -13.65 -5.44 -9.84
CA ALA A 20 -12.23 -5.56 -9.46
C ALA A 20 -12.04 -5.78 -7.95
N LEU A 21 -12.77 -5.03 -7.11
CA LEU A 21 -12.72 -5.20 -5.64
C LEU A 21 -13.26 -6.57 -5.19
N LYS A 22 -14.19 -7.18 -5.94
CA LYS A 22 -14.64 -8.55 -5.67
C LYS A 22 -13.53 -9.56 -5.97
N CYS A 23 -12.73 -9.33 -7.01
CA CYS A 23 -11.56 -10.18 -7.32
C CYS A 23 -10.51 -10.12 -6.20
N LEU A 24 -10.30 -8.97 -5.55
CA LEU A 24 -9.36 -8.83 -4.42
C LEU A 24 -9.67 -9.74 -3.23
N LYS A 25 -10.92 -10.21 -3.08
CA LYS A 25 -11.30 -11.16 -2.01
C LYS A 25 -10.50 -12.44 -2.07
N MET A 26 -9.97 -12.83 -3.24
CA MET A 26 -9.16 -14.03 -3.38
C MET A 26 -7.85 -13.96 -2.57
N LEU A 27 -7.31 -12.76 -2.34
CA LEU A 27 -6.05 -12.56 -1.62
C LEU A 27 -6.20 -12.64 -0.10
N ASN A 28 -7.43 -12.76 0.40
CA ASN A 28 -7.66 -12.94 1.81
C ASN A 28 -7.16 -14.34 2.23
N PRO A 29 -6.43 -14.49 3.36
CA PRO A 29 -5.97 -15.79 3.84
C PRO A 29 -7.10 -16.82 3.94
N THR A 30 -8.32 -16.37 4.31
CA THR A 30 -9.51 -17.22 4.37
C THR A 30 -9.89 -17.83 3.02
N ALA A 31 -9.69 -17.12 1.91
CA ALA A 31 -9.99 -17.61 0.57
C ALA A 31 -9.00 -18.67 0.08
N ILE A 32 -7.80 -18.70 0.66
CA ILE A 32 -6.72 -19.63 0.31
C ILE A 32 -6.76 -20.87 1.21
N LEU A 33 -6.99 -20.67 2.52
CA LEU A 33 -6.96 -21.71 3.54
C LEU A 33 -8.24 -22.55 3.58
N TYR A 34 -9.43 -21.93 3.42
CA TYR A 34 -10.69 -22.67 3.55
C TYR A 34 -11.12 -23.34 2.24
N PRO A 35 -11.29 -24.67 2.20
CA PRO A 35 -11.63 -25.42 0.99
C PRO A 35 -12.90 -24.95 0.28
N GLU A 36 -13.91 -24.51 1.03
CA GLU A 36 -15.20 -24.03 0.50
C GLU A 36 -15.08 -22.74 -0.31
N ILE A 37 -14.17 -21.84 0.09
CA ILE A 37 -13.95 -20.56 -0.57
C ILE A 37 -12.90 -20.72 -1.67
N LYS A 38 -11.91 -21.59 -1.46
CA LYS A 38 -10.85 -21.95 -2.41
C LYS A 38 -11.36 -22.40 -3.78
N LYS A 39 -12.51 -23.11 -3.81
CA LYS A 39 -13.19 -23.53 -5.06
C LYS A 39 -13.74 -22.36 -5.89
N LYS A 40 -14.04 -21.22 -5.26
CA LYS A 40 -14.63 -20.05 -5.94
C LYS A 40 -13.62 -19.23 -6.73
N PHE A 41 -12.33 -19.36 -6.45
CA PHE A 41 -11.26 -18.58 -7.10
C PHE A 41 -10.24 -19.52 -7.77
N PRO A 42 -10.60 -20.12 -8.92
CA PRO A 42 -9.77 -21.11 -9.59
C PRO A 42 -8.49 -20.53 -10.22
N SER A 43 -8.51 -19.26 -10.60
CA SER A 43 -7.43 -18.56 -11.32
C SER A 43 -7.30 -17.13 -10.82
N ILE A 44 -6.09 -16.59 -10.92
CA ILE A 44 -5.77 -15.17 -10.63
C ILE A 44 -5.66 -14.34 -11.92
N ALA A 45 -5.78 -14.96 -13.09
CA ALA A 45 -5.63 -14.31 -14.39
C ALA A 45 -6.61 -13.15 -14.60
N ASP A 46 -7.81 -13.24 -14.02
CA ASP A 46 -8.82 -12.17 -14.07
C ASP A 46 -8.30 -10.85 -13.47
N LEU A 47 -7.35 -10.90 -12.52
CA LEU A 47 -6.77 -9.70 -11.93
C LEU A 47 -5.98 -8.87 -12.95
N HIS A 48 -5.40 -9.51 -13.96
CA HIS A 48 -4.70 -8.81 -15.04
C HIS A 48 -5.63 -7.90 -15.84
N TYR A 49 -6.89 -8.31 -16.05
CA TYR A 49 -7.88 -7.49 -16.74
C TYR A 49 -8.21 -6.21 -15.97
N PHE A 50 -8.31 -6.30 -14.64
CA PHE A 50 -8.67 -5.17 -13.79
C PHE A 50 -7.49 -4.28 -13.42
N PHE A 51 -6.28 -4.82 -13.29
CA PHE A 51 -5.09 -4.10 -12.87
C PHE A 51 -3.91 -4.30 -13.83
N PRO A 52 -4.04 -3.92 -15.12
CA PRO A 52 -3.04 -4.20 -16.15
C PRO A 52 -1.69 -3.52 -15.88
N LYS A 53 -1.68 -2.38 -15.18
CA LYS A 53 -0.46 -1.63 -14.82
C LYS A 53 0.26 -2.17 -13.58
N ILE A 54 -0.43 -2.94 -12.75
CA ILE A 54 0.11 -3.49 -11.50
C ILE A 54 0.53 -4.95 -11.70
N CYS A 55 -0.22 -5.67 -12.53
CA CYS A 55 0.04 -7.06 -12.82
C CYS A 55 1.34 -7.25 -13.62
N PRO A 56 2.10 -8.31 -13.31
CA PRO A 56 3.30 -8.66 -14.06
C PRO A 56 2.94 -9.08 -15.49
N ASN A 57 3.88 -8.87 -16.41
CA ASN A 57 3.71 -9.23 -17.83
C ASN A 57 3.52 -10.74 -18.04
N ASN A 58 4.07 -11.57 -17.13
CA ASN A 58 3.98 -13.02 -17.22
C ASN A 58 2.80 -13.57 -16.40
N ILE A 59 1.59 -13.42 -16.95
CA ILE A 59 0.33 -13.88 -16.33
C ILE A 59 0.31 -15.41 -16.17
N THR A 60 0.93 -16.13 -17.10
CA THR A 60 1.00 -17.59 -17.08
C THR A 60 1.75 -18.08 -15.85
N GLU A 61 2.89 -17.46 -15.53
CA GLU A 61 3.67 -17.81 -14.36
C GLU A 61 2.97 -17.41 -13.06
N LEU A 62 2.30 -16.26 -13.04
CA LEU A 62 1.46 -15.84 -11.93
C LEU A 62 0.34 -16.86 -11.63
N ASP A 63 -0.35 -17.35 -12.66
CA ASP A 63 -1.42 -18.35 -12.48
C ASP A 63 -0.88 -19.72 -12.05
N ARG A 64 0.33 -20.09 -12.48
CA ARG A 64 1.03 -21.29 -11.99
C ARG A 64 1.36 -21.17 -10.51
N GLU A 65 2.02 -20.08 -10.10
CA GLU A 65 2.35 -19.79 -8.71
C GLU A 65 1.09 -19.81 -7.83
N TRP A 66 -0.01 -19.22 -8.30
CA TRP A 66 -1.30 -19.24 -7.60
C TRP A 66 -1.87 -20.66 -7.41
N ARG A 67 -1.80 -21.51 -8.45
CA ARG A 67 -2.24 -22.91 -8.35
C ARG A 67 -1.40 -23.70 -7.37
N VAL A 68 -0.08 -23.50 -7.37
CA VAL A 68 0.85 -24.16 -6.44
C VAL A 68 0.58 -23.70 -5.01
N LEU A 69 0.48 -22.38 -4.77
CA LEU A 69 0.18 -21.79 -3.45
C LEU A 69 -1.08 -22.41 -2.84
N ARG A 70 -2.13 -22.59 -3.64
CA ARG A 70 -3.36 -23.22 -3.16
C ARG A 70 -3.14 -24.66 -2.72
N ASN A 71 -2.20 -25.40 -3.28
CA ASN A 71 -1.93 -26.78 -2.89
C ASN A 71 -0.93 -26.89 -1.73
N VAL A 72 -0.33 -25.80 -1.30
CA VAL A 72 0.52 -25.78 -0.10
C VAL A 72 -0.36 -25.94 1.13
N ASP A 73 -0.01 -26.89 1.97
CA ASP A 73 -0.60 -27.03 3.30
C ASP A 73 0.12 -26.06 4.24
N PHE A 74 -0.62 -25.07 4.74
CA PHE A 74 -0.08 -24.12 5.69
C PHE A 74 -0.46 -24.57 7.11
N SER A 75 0.53 -24.70 7.98
CA SER A 75 0.32 -25.00 9.41
C SER A 75 -0.17 -23.78 10.20
N PHE A 76 -1.20 -23.07 9.70
CA PHE A 76 -1.85 -22.02 10.48
C PHE A 76 -2.89 -22.63 11.43
N ASN A 77 -3.04 -22.03 12.61
CA ASN A 77 -4.06 -22.45 13.58
C ASN A 77 -5.46 -22.35 12.95
N GLN A 78 -6.11 -23.50 12.78
CA GLN A 78 -7.43 -23.64 12.13
C GLN A 78 -8.54 -22.82 12.82
N ASN A 79 -8.31 -22.35 14.05
CA ASN A 79 -9.27 -21.62 14.86
C ASN A 79 -9.25 -20.09 14.66
N LYS A 80 -8.22 -19.53 14.00
CA LYS A 80 -8.16 -18.09 13.73
C LYS A 80 -7.40 -17.82 12.43
N ALA A 81 -8.08 -17.19 11.47
CA ALA A 81 -7.42 -16.74 10.25
C ALA A 81 -6.32 -15.73 10.59
N PRO A 82 -5.09 -15.89 10.05
CA PRO A 82 -4.02 -14.91 10.25
C PRO A 82 -4.41 -13.57 9.65
N ASP A 83 -3.80 -12.50 10.15
CA ASP A 83 -3.90 -11.20 9.49
C ASP A 83 -3.37 -11.29 8.05
N ILE A 84 -3.94 -10.49 7.15
CA ILE A 84 -3.56 -10.51 5.74
C ILE A 84 -2.07 -10.21 5.56
N VAL A 85 -1.52 -9.26 6.32
CA VAL A 85 -0.11 -8.88 6.21
C VAL A 85 0.78 -10.01 6.71
N ASP A 86 0.45 -10.61 7.85
CA ASP A 86 1.26 -11.68 8.45
C ASP A 86 1.24 -12.95 7.60
N PHE A 87 0.10 -13.28 6.98
CA PHE A 87 0.01 -14.40 6.04
C PHE A 87 0.92 -14.20 4.83
N TRP A 88 0.84 -13.03 4.18
CA TRP A 88 1.64 -12.78 2.97
C TRP A 88 3.13 -12.60 3.27
N LYS A 89 3.50 -12.15 4.47
CA LYS A 89 4.89 -12.22 4.96
C LYS A 89 5.38 -13.66 5.04
N HIS A 90 4.60 -14.55 5.63
CA HIS A 90 4.96 -15.96 5.71
C HIS A 90 5.13 -16.60 4.31
N VAL A 91 4.20 -16.31 3.38
CA VAL A 91 4.30 -16.79 1.98
C VAL A 91 5.56 -16.25 1.29
N GLN A 92 5.96 -15.01 1.58
CA GLN A 92 7.18 -14.41 1.02
C GLN A 92 8.47 -15.03 1.59
N GLU A 93 8.43 -15.48 2.85
CA GLU A 93 9.56 -16.14 3.52
C GLU A 93 9.75 -17.59 3.07
N LEU A 94 8.77 -18.19 2.40
CA LEU A 94 8.93 -19.53 1.83
C LEU A 94 10.08 -19.56 0.82
N ARG A 95 10.94 -20.56 1.00
CA ARG A 95 12.10 -20.85 0.18
C ARG A 95 11.99 -22.26 -0.38
N ASN A 96 12.37 -22.39 -1.64
CA ASN A 96 12.55 -23.67 -2.30
C ASN A 96 13.84 -24.34 -1.81
N GLY A 97 14.04 -25.61 -2.16
CA GLY A 97 15.24 -26.38 -1.79
C GLY A 97 16.55 -25.82 -2.37
N ASP A 98 16.48 -24.88 -3.31
CA ASP A 98 17.59 -24.15 -3.92
C ASP A 98 17.79 -22.74 -3.30
N GLU A 99 17.17 -22.45 -2.15
CA GLU A 99 17.17 -21.15 -1.47
C GLU A 99 16.50 -20.00 -2.27
N SER A 100 15.88 -20.29 -3.42
CA SER A 100 15.10 -19.30 -4.16
C SER A 100 13.74 -19.04 -3.51
N GLN A 101 13.17 -17.85 -3.70
CA GLN A 101 11.81 -17.55 -3.23
C GLN A 101 10.79 -18.40 -4.00
N THR A 102 9.87 -19.05 -3.30
CA THR A 102 8.89 -19.96 -3.91
C THR A 102 7.85 -19.26 -4.80
N PHE A 103 7.47 -18.03 -4.44
CA PHE A 103 6.40 -17.28 -5.13
C PHE A 103 6.81 -15.82 -5.41
N PRO A 104 7.82 -15.57 -6.25
CA PRO A 104 8.36 -14.23 -6.47
C PRO A 104 7.34 -13.30 -7.14
N THR A 105 6.71 -13.77 -8.22
CA THR A 105 5.79 -12.98 -9.05
C THR A 105 4.52 -12.62 -8.29
N LEU A 106 3.98 -13.59 -7.55
CA LEU A 106 2.77 -13.44 -6.75
C LEU A 106 3.00 -12.51 -5.56
N CYS A 107 4.12 -12.66 -4.83
CA CYS A 107 4.42 -11.80 -3.69
C CYS A 107 4.63 -10.34 -4.11
N GLU A 108 5.29 -10.10 -5.25
CA GLU A 108 5.47 -8.74 -5.77
C GLU A 108 4.12 -8.09 -6.09
N LEU A 109 3.23 -8.82 -6.78
CA LEU A 109 1.89 -8.35 -7.11
C LEU A 109 1.08 -8.01 -5.85
N VAL A 110 1.08 -8.90 -4.86
CA VAL A 110 0.31 -8.70 -3.63
C VAL A 110 0.84 -7.51 -2.84
N LYS A 111 2.16 -7.32 -2.76
CA LYS A 111 2.74 -6.12 -2.13
C LYS A 111 2.25 -4.84 -2.78
N LYS A 112 2.33 -4.74 -4.12
CA LYS A 112 1.87 -3.55 -4.85
C LYS A 112 0.38 -3.29 -4.59
N LEU A 113 -0.41 -4.36 -4.50
CA LEU A 113 -1.85 -4.25 -4.30
C LEU A 113 -2.24 -3.89 -2.87
N LEU A 114 -1.54 -4.41 -1.86
CA LEU A 114 -1.74 -4.05 -0.45
C LEU A 114 -1.29 -2.61 -0.15
N CYS A 115 -0.36 -2.06 -0.94
CA CYS A 115 0.01 -0.64 -0.88
C CYS A 115 -1.06 0.29 -1.47
N LEU A 116 -2.07 -0.23 -2.17
CA LEU A 116 -3.13 0.63 -2.70
C LEU A 116 -3.99 1.20 -1.57
N PRO A 117 -4.26 2.51 -1.56
CA PRO A 117 -5.15 3.11 -0.57
C PRO A 117 -6.58 2.62 -0.81
N HIS A 118 -6.99 1.61 -0.05
CA HIS A 118 -8.30 0.96 -0.21
C HIS A 118 -9.48 1.76 0.41
N SER A 119 -9.22 2.85 1.13
CA SER A 119 -10.28 3.60 1.84
C SER A 119 -10.14 5.10 1.73
N SER A 120 -11.25 5.78 1.40
CA SER A 120 -11.37 7.24 1.48
C SER A 120 -11.11 7.75 2.90
N ALA A 121 -11.36 6.95 3.95
CA ALA A 121 -11.12 7.32 5.34
C ALA A 121 -9.63 7.61 5.64
N THR A 122 -8.69 7.01 4.90
CA THR A 122 -7.26 7.32 5.04
C THR A 122 -6.96 8.70 4.47
N VAL A 123 -7.54 9.01 3.32
CA VAL A 123 -7.42 10.32 2.67
C VAL A 123 -8.13 11.40 3.50
N GLU A 124 -9.30 11.12 4.04
CA GLU A 124 -10.05 12.02 4.94
C GLU A 124 -9.29 12.28 6.24
N ARG A 125 -8.61 11.28 6.82
CA ARG A 125 -7.72 11.47 7.97
C ARG A 125 -6.58 12.43 7.65
N LEU A 126 -5.97 12.30 6.45
CA LEU A 126 -4.94 13.23 5.99
C LEU A 126 -5.49 14.65 5.79
N PHE A 127 -6.65 14.79 5.15
CA PHE A 127 -7.31 16.09 4.99
C PHE A 127 -7.70 16.73 6.33
N LEU A 128 -8.17 15.93 7.29
CA LEU A 128 -8.46 16.40 8.64
C LEU A 128 -7.17 16.89 9.32
N ALA A 129 -6.07 16.16 9.20
CA ALA A 129 -4.78 16.60 9.73
C ALA A 129 -4.35 17.95 9.12
N ILE A 130 -4.49 18.11 7.80
CA ILE A 130 -4.25 19.39 7.10
C ILE A 130 -5.16 20.50 7.61
N ASN A 131 -6.45 20.21 7.82
CA ASN A 131 -7.41 21.17 8.34
C ASN A 131 -7.09 21.60 9.78
N ILE A 132 -6.64 20.67 10.63
CA ILE A 132 -6.17 20.97 11.99
C ILE A 132 -4.91 21.84 11.94
N MET A 133 -3.98 21.59 11.01
CA MET A 133 -2.79 22.42 10.84
C MET A 133 -3.13 23.83 10.33
N LYS A 134 -4.12 23.95 9.45
CA LYS A 134 -4.65 25.21 8.94
C LYS A 134 -5.78 25.73 9.85
N THR A 135 -5.42 26.18 11.05
CA THR A 135 -6.39 26.81 11.95
C THR A 135 -6.87 28.16 11.41
N LYS A 136 -8.01 28.65 11.91
CA LYS A 136 -8.57 29.97 11.56
C LYS A 136 -7.58 31.12 11.79
N LEU A 137 -6.70 31.00 12.78
CA LEU A 137 -5.65 32.00 13.08
C LEU A 137 -4.38 31.80 12.25
N ARG A 138 -4.11 30.58 11.75
CA ARG A 138 -2.91 30.22 10.97
C ARG A 138 -3.30 29.71 9.57
N ASN A 139 -4.11 30.47 8.83
CA ASN A 139 -4.60 30.04 7.52
C ASN A 139 -3.56 30.24 6.38
N ARG A 140 -2.55 31.10 6.58
CA ARG A 140 -1.55 31.46 5.56
C ARG A 140 -0.26 30.64 5.68
N ILE A 141 -0.38 29.32 5.65
CA ILE A 141 0.77 28.41 5.60
C ILE A 141 1.02 28.00 4.14
N SER A 142 2.26 28.12 3.67
CA SER A 142 2.64 27.65 2.34
C SER A 142 2.54 26.13 2.22
N THR A 143 2.26 25.61 1.02
CA THR A 143 2.16 24.16 0.75
C THR A 143 3.43 23.41 1.12
N THR A 144 4.60 23.95 0.77
CA THR A 144 5.92 23.43 1.16
C THR A 144 6.06 23.25 2.68
N ALA A 145 5.59 24.23 3.47
CA ALA A 145 5.63 24.13 4.92
C ALA A 145 4.64 23.10 5.47
N ILE A 146 3.43 22.97 4.87
CA ILE A 146 2.48 21.92 5.24
C ILE A 146 3.05 20.53 4.94
N LYS A 147 3.66 20.34 3.76
CA LYS A 147 4.35 19.09 3.38
C LYS A 147 5.44 18.75 4.42
N GLY A 148 6.30 19.72 4.75
CA GLY A 148 7.35 19.53 5.77
C GLY A 148 6.81 19.14 7.14
N VAL A 149 5.74 19.79 7.62
CA VAL A 149 5.12 19.47 8.91
C VAL A 149 4.44 18.09 8.87
N LEU A 150 3.81 17.72 7.76
CA LEU A 150 3.22 16.39 7.57
C LEU A 150 4.29 15.29 7.68
N HIS A 151 5.39 15.42 6.95
CA HIS A 151 6.50 14.46 7.02
C HIS A 151 7.14 14.41 8.40
N THR A 152 7.31 15.58 9.03
CA THR A 152 7.84 15.63 10.41
C THR A 152 6.91 14.89 11.37
N LYS A 153 5.59 15.01 11.19
CA LYS A 153 4.60 14.35 12.04
C LYS A 153 4.46 12.85 11.77
N SER A 154 4.73 12.37 10.55
CA SER A 154 4.77 10.92 10.28
C SER A 154 5.97 10.27 10.94
N GLU A 155 7.13 10.94 10.89
CA GLU A 155 8.40 10.34 11.32
C GLU A 155 8.71 10.58 12.78
N ILE A 156 8.27 11.69 13.37
CA ILE A 156 8.43 11.96 14.79
C ILE A 156 7.16 11.49 15.54
N THR A 157 7.26 10.31 16.13
CA THR A 157 6.18 9.71 16.93
C THR A 157 6.06 10.33 18.31
N ASP A 158 7.19 10.68 18.93
CA ASP A 158 7.24 11.33 20.24
C ASP A 158 8.29 12.46 20.24
N CYS A 159 7.92 13.61 20.82
CA CYS A 159 8.81 14.75 20.96
C CYS A 159 9.88 14.55 22.03
N TYR A 160 9.67 13.61 22.97
CA TYR A 160 10.63 13.33 24.02
C TYR A 160 11.76 12.38 23.58
N SER A 161 11.48 11.48 22.63
CA SER A 161 12.47 10.49 22.15
C SER A 161 13.19 10.91 20.86
N PHE A 162 12.89 12.09 20.33
CA PHE A 162 13.50 12.55 19.09
C PHE A 162 14.94 13.02 19.32
N GLU A 163 15.90 12.25 18.83
CA GLU A 163 17.31 12.64 18.81
C GLU A 163 17.66 13.30 17.47
N ALA A 164 17.96 14.61 17.53
CA ALA A 164 18.37 15.36 16.36
C ALA A 164 19.80 14.98 15.92
N THR A 165 19.93 14.34 14.76
CA THR A 165 21.24 14.06 14.15
C THR A 165 21.99 15.34 13.76
N GLU A 166 23.32 15.25 13.63
CA GLU A 166 24.17 16.36 13.17
C GLU A 166 23.74 16.89 11.78
N ARG A 167 23.18 16.02 10.93
CA ARG A 167 22.61 16.41 9.62
C ARG A 167 21.41 17.34 9.77
N HIS A 168 20.55 17.12 10.76
CA HIS A 168 19.43 18.02 11.04
C HIS A 168 19.93 19.39 11.48
N MET A 169 20.94 19.42 12.36
CA MET A 169 21.53 20.67 12.85
C MET A 169 22.23 21.47 11.76
N LYS A 170 22.94 20.82 10.82
CA LYS A 170 23.57 21.48 9.66
C LYS A 170 22.56 22.18 8.74
N LYS A 171 21.32 21.67 8.66
CA LYS A 171 20.24 22.31 7.90
C LYS A 171 19.62 23.51 8.62
N PHE A 172 19.89 23.67 9.92
CA PHE A 172 19.43 24.80 10.73
C PHE A 172 20.34 26.02 10.53
N ASN A 173 20.34 26.58 9.32
CA ASN A 173 21.20 27.69 8.93
C ASN A 173 20.40 28.83 8.25
N LYS A 174 21.10 29.90 7.86
CA LYS A 174 20.49 31.12 7.29
C LYS A 174 19.64 30.85 6.04
N ASN A 175 19.91 29.77 5.30
CA ASN A 175 19.17 29.41 4.10
C ASN A 175 17.72 29.02 4.40
N MET A 176 17.38 28.70 5.66
CA MET A 176 16.00 28.43 6.08
C MET A 176 15.05 29.61 5.82
N TYR A 177 15.57 30.84 5.79
CA TYR A 177 14.80 32.07 5.55
C TYR A 177 14.93 32.60 4.12
N ASP A 178 15.68 31.91 3.25
CA ASP A 178 15.82 32.33 1.85
C ASP A 178 14.67 31.78 1.00
N PHE A 179 13.62 32.59 0.90
CA PHE A 179 12.42 32.24 0.13
C PHE A 179 12.61 32.29 -1.39
N LYS A 180 13.79 32.70 -1.91
CA LYS A 180 14.05 32.89 -3.34
C LYS A 180 14.62 31.66 -4.07
N ASN A 181 15.19 30.69 -3.35
CA ASN A 181 15.86 29.50 -3.93
C ASN A 181 15.03 28.20 -3.90
N LYS A 182 13.70 28.29 -3.85
CA LYS A 182 12.80 27.18 -3.49
C LYS A 182 12.55 26.10 -4.56
N ASN A 183 13.40 25.98 -5.58
CA ASN A 183 13.24 25.01 -6.67
C ASN A 183 13.97 23.67 -6.43
N GLU A 184 14.70 23.50 -5.33
CA GLU A 184 15.55 22.30 -5.15
C GLU A 184 14.85 21.10 -4.47
N CYS A 185 13.68 21.28 -3.85
CA CYS A 185 13.01 20.20 -3.10
C CYS A 185 12.14 19.27 -3.97
N GLU A 186 11.95 19.55 -5.26
CA GLU A 186 11.19 18.69 -6.16
C GLU A 186 12.05 17.59 -6.82
N ASN A 187 13.38 17.74 -6.84
CA ASN A 187 14.26 16.85 -7.62
C ASN A 187 14.87 15.67 -6.85
N ILE A 188 14.65 15.56 -5.53
CA ILE A 188 15.27 14.49 -4.71
C ILE A 188 14.42 13.21 -4.70
N GLU A 189 13.12 13.30 -4.99
CA GLU A 189 12.23 12.12 -5.01
C GLU A 189 12.49 11.19 -6.22
N ASP A 190 13.12 11.70 -7.29
CA ASP A 190 13.40 10.92 -8.51
C ASP A 190 14.76 10.17 -8.46
N GLU A 191 15.73 10.61 -7.67
CA GLU A 191 17.05 9.95 -7.60
C GLU A 191 17.11 8.75 -6.63
N ALA A 192 16.16 8.64 -5.69
CA ALA A 192 16.16 7.56 -4.70
C ALA A 192 15.73 6.19 -5.26
N ILE A 193 15.14 6.13 -6.45
CA ILE A 193 14.70 4.87 -7.09
C ILE A 193 15.83 4.26 -7.96
N GLY A 194 16.90 5.00 -8.27
CA GLY A 194 17.94 4.56 -9.21
C GLY A 194 19.12 3.78 -8.61
N ASN A 195 19.31 3.77 -7.29
CA ASN A 195 20.58 3.32 -6.68
C ASN A 195 20.52 2.00 -5.88
N GLU A 196 19.45 1.20 -5.99
CA GLU A 196 19.39 -0.13 -5.34
C GLU A 196 19.60 -1.33 -6.28
N THR A 197 19.84 -1.12 -7.57
CA THR A 197 20.29 -2.19 -8.49
C THR A 197 21.72 -1.96 -8.92
N GLY A 198 22.67 -2.43 -8.11
CA GLY A 198 24.08 -2.33 -8.45
C GLY A 198 25.02 -2.75 -7.34
N LYS A 199 24.94 -4.02 -6.92
CA LYS A 199 26.09 -4.81 -6.47
C LYS A 199 25.81 -6.29 -6.67
#